data_AF-A0AAW8TDQ9-F1
#
_entry.id   AF-A0AAW8TDQ9-F1
#
_cell.length_a   1.000
_cell.length_b   1.000
_cell.length_c   1.000
_cell.angle_alpha   90.00
_cell.angle_beta   90.00
_cell.angle_gamma   90.00
#
_symmetry.space_group_name_H-M   'P 1'
#
loop_
_entity.id
_entity.type
_entity.pdbx_description
1 polymer ?
#
loop_
_entity_poly.entity_id
_entity_poly.type
_entity_poly.pdbx_seq_one_letter_code
_entity_poly.pdbx_strand_id
1 'polypeptide(L)'
;MNIWVSVNTDGFLTGYSLSEMPDMVEVDVENEPIDFSNWRLTNNQLIHDPENAPIVEEPISEVEKLKKENEELRQRVDMSDEALLELADMVLSATAAMKGGN
;
A
#
# COMPACT_ATOMS: atom_id res chain seq x y z
N MET A 1 -25.43 -17.38 19.06
CA MET A 1 -24.19 -17.29 19.86
C MET A 1 -23.86 -15.83 20.00
N ASN A 2 -23.38 -15.38 21.15
CA ASN A 2 -23.06 -13.97 21.32
C ASN A 2 -21.60 -13.73 20.97
N ILE A 3 -21.38 -12.73 20.12
CA ILE A 3 -20.05 -12.20 19.80
C ILE A 3 -20.06 -10.69 20.02
N TRP A 4 -18.89 -10.14 20.27
CA TRP A 4 -18.68 -8.70 20.44
C TRP A 4 -17.99 -8.18 19.20
N VAL A 5 -18.58 -7.21 18.51
CA VAL A 5 -18.08 -6.70 17.23
C VAL A 5 -17.66 -5.24 17.32
N SER A 6 -16.62 -4.88 16.57
CA SER A 6 -16.28 -3.50 16.25
C SER A 6 -16.63 -3.22 14.79
N VAL A 7 -17.11 -2.02 14.52
CA VAL A 7 -17.48 -1.58 13.17
C VAL A 7 -16.80 -0.29 12.78
N ASN A 8 -16.63 -0.06 11.48
CA ASN A 8 -16.18 1.22 10.94
C ASN A 8 -17.33 2.26 10.94
N THR A 9 -17.04 3.46 10.44
CA THR A 9 -18.03 4.56 10.33
C THR A 9 -19.24 4.22 9.48
N ASP A 10 -19.11 3.30 8.52
CA ASP A 10 -20.18 2.88 7.61
C ASP A 10 -21.00 1.68 8.15
N GLY A 11 -20.60 1.16 9.32
CA GLY A 11 -21.21 0.04 10.01
C GLY A 11 -20.68 -1.33 9.62
N PHE A 12 -19.63 -1.43 8.81
CA PHE A 12 -18.99 -2.69 8.43
C PHE A 12 -18.03 -3.19 9.50
N LEU A 13 -17.94 -4.51 9.64
CA LEU A 13 -17.13 -5.17 10.65
C LEU A 13 -15.63 -4.88 10.42
N THR A 14 -14.96 -4.49 11.50
CA THR A 14 -13.50 -4.30 11.55
C THR A 14 -12.81 -5.29 12.46
N GLY A 15 -13.58 -5.98 13.31
CA GLY A 15 -13.09 -6.99 14.24
C GLY A 15 -14.23 -7.61 15.06
N TYR A 16 -13.96 -8.76 15.67
CA TYR A 16 -14.87 -9.37 16.65
C TYR A 16 -14.09 -10.11 17.74
N SER A 17 -14.80 -10.42 18.82
CA SER A 17 -14.34 -11.19 19.97
C SER A 17 -15.44 -12.16 20.41
N LEU A 18 -15.05 -13.36 20.83
CA LEU A 18 -15.95 -14.33 21.47
C LEU A 18 -16.14 -14.06 22.97
N SER A 19 -15.40 -13.08 23.51
CA SER A 19 -15.46 -12.64 24.90
C SER A 19 -15.89 -11.18 24.98
N GLU A 20 -16.56 -10.84 26.08
CA GLU A 20 -16.99 -9.47 26.36
C GLU A 20 -15.84 -8.47 26.33
N MET A 21 -16.01 -7.43 25.53
CA MET A 21 -15.08 -6.31 25.40
C MET A 21 -15.82 -4.98 25.61
N PRO A 22 -15.31 -4.06 26.45
CA PRO A 22 -16.01 -2.83 26.82
C PRO A 22 -16.36 -1.91 25.65
N ASP A 23 -15.54 -1.92 24.59
CA ASP A 23 -15.64 -1.00 23.46
C ASP A 23 -16.32 -1.63 22.23
N MET A 24 -16.96 -2.79 22.40
CA MET A 24 -17.59 -3.55 21.31
C MET A 24 -19.08 -3.76 21.56
N VAL A 25 -19.83 -3.92 20.47
CA VAL A 25 -21.27 -4.15 20.49
C VAL A 25 -21.55 -5.64 20.55
N GLU A 26 -22.37 -6.07 21.51
CA GLU A 26 -22.84 -7.47 21.60
C GLU A 26 -23.88 -7.75 20.52
N VAL A 27 -23.65 -8.82 19.75
CA VAL A 27 -24.53 -9.27 18.66
C VAL A 27 -24.71 -10.78 18.76
N ASP A 28 -25.96 -11.22 18.67
CA ASP A 28 -26.28 -12.65 18.54
C ASP A 28 -26.21 -13.08 17.07
N VAL A 29 -25.41 -14.10 16.80
CA VAL A 29 -25.19 -14.66 15.47
C VAL A 29 -25.39 -16.17 15.46
N GLU A 30 -25.95 -16.72 14.39
CA GLU A 30 -26.13 -18.17 14.27
C GLU A 30 -24.81 -18.90 14.03
N ASN A 31 -23.92 -18.31 13.22
CA ASN A 31 -22.62 -18.85 12.85
C ASN A 31 -21.55 -17.76 12.92
N GLU A 32 -20.30 -18.17 13.14
CA GLU A 32 -19.16 -17.26 13.16
C GLU A 32 -18.92 -16.72 11.73
N PRO A 33 -18.72 -15.39 11.57
CA PRO A 33 -18.48 -14.80 10.25
C PRO A 33 -17.12 -15.24 9.71
N ILE A 34 -17.13 -16.04 8.63
CA ILE A 34 -15.90 -16.57 7.99
C ILE A 34 -15.15 -15.49 7.19
N ASP A 35 -15.89 -14.51 6.66
CA ASP A 35 -15.39 -13.42 5.84
C ASP A 35 -15.74 -12.07 6.50
N PHE A 36 -14.84 -11.57 7.34
CA PHE A 36 -15.12 -10.47 8.27
C PHE A 36 -15.44 -9.14 7.57
N SER A 37 -14.87 -8.87 6.39
CA SER A 37 -14.99 -7.58 5.69
C SER A 37 -16.35 -7.37 5.02
N ASN A 38 -17.14 -8.44 4.87
CA ASN A 38 -18.40 -8.42 4.12
C ASN A 38 -19.65 -8.37 5.02
N TRP A 39 -19.50 -8.14 6.32
CA TRP A 39 -20.62 -8.03 7.24
C TRP A 39 -20.83 -6.60 7.70
N ARG A 40 -22.09 -6.19 7.72
CA ARG A 40 -22.54 -4.88 8.19
C ARG A 40 -23.46 -5.03 9.40
N LEU A 41 -23.19 -4.27 10.45
CA LEU A 41 -24.06 -4.16 11.61
C LEU A 41 -25.20 -3.20 11.29
N THR A 42 -26.43 -3.71 11.31
CA THR A 42 -27.65 -2.91 11.12
C THR A 42 -28.69 -3.37 12.15
N ASN A 43 -29.25 -2.43 12.93
CA ASN A 43 -30.27 -2.73 13.96
C ASN A 43 -29.86 -3.87 14.91
N ASN A 44 -28.59 -3.90 15.33
CA ASN A 44 -28.02 -4.94 16.20
C ASN A 44 -28.02 -6.35 15.59
N GLN A 45 -28.01 -6.45 14.26
CA GLN A 45 -27.89 -7.70 13.52
C GLN A 45 -26.78 -7.60 12.48
N LEU A 46 -26.04 -8.68 12.27
CA LEU A 46 -25.06 -8.78 11.19
C LEU A 46 -25.75 -9.18 9.89
N ILE A 47 -25.62 -8.33 8.87
CA ILE A 47 -26.13 -8.57 7.52
C ILE A 47 -24.92 -8.77 6.60
N HIS A 48 -24.90 -9.86 5.85
CA HIS A 48 -23.89 -10.12 4.85
C HIS A 48 -24.16 -9.25 3.61
N ASP A 49 -23.32 -8.24 3.38
CA ASP A 49 -23.46 -7.22 2.33
C ASP A 49 -22.13 -7.01 1.59
N PRO A 50 -21.70 -7.99 0.76
CA PRO A 50 -20.43 -7.92 0.03
C PRO A 50 -20.45 -6.88 -1.10
N GLU A 51 -21.63 -6.49 -1.60
CA GLU A 51 -21.76 -5.53 -2.70
C GLU A 51 -21.44 -4.09 -2.25
N ASN A 52 -21.73 -3.77 -1.00
CA ASN A 52 -21.45 -2.47 -0.40
C ASN A 52 -20.24 -2.48 0.54
N ALA A 53 -19.56 -3.62 0.66
CA ALA A 53 -18.39 -3.76 1.52
C ALA A 53 -17.30 -2.75 1.11
N PRO A 54 -16.63 -2.12 2.08
CA PRO A 54 -15.53 -1.22 1.79
C PRO A 54 -14.46 -1.99 1.03
N ILE A 55 -14.06 -1.46 -0.13
CA ILE A 55 -12.96 -2.01 -0.91
C ILE A 55 -11.72 -1.87 -0.02
N VAL A 56 -11.21 -2.99 0.47
CA VAL A 56 -9.91 -3.04 1.11
C VAL A 56 -8.89 -2.82 -0.01
N GLU A 57 -8.51 -1.57 -0.24
CA GLU A 57 -7.35 -1.28 -1.08
C GLU A 57 -6.16 -1.95 -0.40
N GLU A 58 -5.68 -3.05 -0.99
CA GLU A 58 -4.46 -3.67 -0.53
C GLU A 58 -3.37 -2.58 -0.55
N PRO A 59 -2.69 -2.33 0.57
CA PRO A 59 -1.61 -1.37 0.58
C PRO A 59 -0.60 -1.82 -0.48
N ILE A 60 -0.25 -0.90 -1.40
CA ILE A 60 0.72 -1.08 -2.49
C ILE A 60 1.79 -2.07 -2.01
N SER A 61 1.82 -3.25 -2.63
CA SER A 61 2.64 -4.36 -2.19
C SER A 61 4.09 -3.88 -2.04
N GLU A 62 4.83 -4.36 -1.03
CA GLU A 62 6.25 -4.03 -0.86
C GLU A 62 7.03 -4.26 -2.16
N VAL A 63 6.61 -5.23 -2.97
CA VAL A 63 7.17 -5.52 -4.30
C VAL A 63 6.98 -4.35 -5.28
N GLU A 64 5.82 -3.70 -5.28
CA GLU A 64 5.54 -2.56 -6.15
C GLU A 64 6.32 -1.32 -5.72
N LYS A 65 6.48 -1.10 -4.41
CA LYS A 65 7.35 -0.04 -3.87
C LYS A 65 8.80 -0.26 -4.28
N LEU A 66 9.30 -1.49 -4.12
CA LEU A 66 10.67 -1.87 -4.50
C LEU A 66 10.91 -1.76 -6.01
N LYS A 67 9.91 -2.07 -6.84
CA LYS A 67 9.99 -1.86 -8.30
C LYS A 67 10.14 -0.39 -8.63
N LYS A 68 9.33 0.47 -8.01
CA LYS A 68 9.40 1.92 -8.22
C LYS A 68 10.77 2.48 -7.80
N GLU A 69 11.27 2.08 -6.64
CA GLU A 69 12.58 2.51 -6.16
C GLU A 69 13.72 2.05 -7.09
N ASN A 70 13.66 0.81 -7.60
CA ASN A 70 14.64 0.32 -8.57
C ASN A 70 14.60 1.08 -9.90
N GLU A 71 13.43 1.46 -10.38
CA GLU A 71 13.27 2.29 -11.59
C GLU A 71 13.94 3.66 -11.41
N GLU A 72 13.68 4.32 -10.27
CA GLU A 72 14.27 5.62 -9.94
C GLU A 72 15.80 5.53 -9.78
N LEU A 73 16.31 4.45 -9.17
CA LEU A 73 17.74 4.20 -9.06
C LEU A 73 18.40 3.98 -10.43
N ARG A 74 17.76 3.23 -11.33
CA ARG A 74 18.26 3.01 -12.70
C ARG A 74 18.37 4.33 -13.46
N GLN A 75 17.33 5.15 -13.43
CA GLN A 75 17.35 6.47 -14.09
C GLN A 75 18.49 7.35 -13.57
N ARG A 76 18.74 7.34 -12.25
CA ARG A 76 19.85 8.10 -11.67
C ARG A 76 21.22 7.60 -12.11
N VAL A 77 21.38 6.28 -12.25
CA VAL A 77 22.62 5.69 -12.75
C VAL A 77 22.83 6.08 -14.21
N ASP A 78 21.80 5.96 -15.05
CA ASP A 78 21.88 6.32 -16.47
C ASP A 78 22.25 7.80 -16.67
N MET A 79 21.63 8.70 -15.90
CA MET A 79 21.99 10.14 -15.91
C MET A 79 23.43 10.41 -15.45
N SER A 80 23.91 9.65 -14.47
CA SER A 80 25.28 9.77 -13.98
C SER A 80 26.28 9.31 -15.03
N ASP A 81 26.00 8.21 -15.73
CA ASP A 81 26.86 7.68 -16.78
C ASP A 81 26.93 8.64 -17.97
N GLU A 82 25.79 9.24 -18.35
CA GLU A 82 25.75 10.26 -19.41
C GLU A 82 26.56 11.51 -19.03
N ALA A 83 26.41 12.02 -17.80
CA ALA A 83 27.16 13.16 -17.31
C ALA A 83 28.68 12.88 -17.27
N LEU A 84 29.09 11.65 -16.91
CA LEU A 84 30.49 11.24 -16.92
C LEU A 84 31.06 11.17 -18.34
N LEU A 85 30.28 10.70 -19.31
CA LEU A 85 30.69 10.68 -20.71
C LEU A 85 30.86 12.09 -21.28
N GLU A 86 29.92 13.00 -20.98
CA GLU A 86 30.03 14.42 -21.38
C GLU A 86 31.27 15.09 -20.79
N LEU A 87 31.54 14.86 -19.50
CA LEU A 87 32.72 15.38 -18.83
C LEU A 87 34.01 14.84 -19.46
N ALA A 88 34.04 13.54 -19.81
CA ALA A 88 35.19 12.93 -20.46
C ALA A 88 35.47 13.57 -21.83
N ASP A 89 34.44 13.81 -22.65
CA ASP A 89 34.59 14.43 -23.97
C ASP A 89 35.06 15.89 -23.87
N MET A 90 34.54 16.64 -22.88
CA MET A 90 34.99 18.01 -22.59
C MET A 90 36.47 18.06 -22.20
N VAL A 91 36.95 17.12 -21.39
CA VAL A 91 38.37 17.05 -20.98
C VAL A 91 39.26 16.67 -22.17
N LEU A 92 38.83 15.74 -23.01
CA LEU A 92 39.58 15.33 -24.21
C LEU A 92 39.69 16.47 -25.23
N SER A 93 38.61 17.21 -25.46
CA SER A 93 38.61 18.38 -26.36
C SER A 93 39.47 19.53 -25.80
N ALA A 94 39.39 19.83 -24.50
CA ALA A 94 40.22 20.84 -23.86
C ALA A 94 41.73 20.49 -23.92
N THR A 95 42.07 19.22 -23.71
CA THR A 95 43.47 18.76 -23.79
C THR A 95 44.01 18.74 -25.22
N ALA A 96 43.18 18.42 -26.23
CA ALA A 96 43.55 18.52 -27.63
C ALA A 96 43.80 19.98 -28.07
N ALA A 97 42.95 20.92 -27.64
CA ALA A 97 43.11 22.34 -27.93
C ALA A 97 44.41 22.91 -27.33
N MET A 98 44.80 22.46 -26.13
CA MET A 98 46.08 22.86 -25.51
C MET A 98 47.32 22.28 -26.22
N LYS A 99 47.19 21.16 -26.94
CA LYS A 99 48.32 20.48 -27.60
C LYS A 99 48.54 20.94 -29.06
N GLY A 100 47.53 21.53 -29.69
CA GLY A 100 47.58 22.00 -31.09
C GLY A 100 48.00 23.47 -31.27
N GLY A 101 48.17 24.23 -30.17
CA GLY A 101 48.63 25.61 -30.21
C GLY A 101 50.15 25.74 -30.05
N ASN A 102 50.93 25.38 -31.07
CA ASN A 102 52.34 25.75 -31.20
C ASN A 102 52.74 25.87 -32.67
#